data_AF-Q223P3-F1
#
_entry.id   AF-Q223P3-F1
#
_cell.length_a   1.000
_cell.length_b   1.000
_cell.length_c   1.000
_cell.angle_alpha   90.00
_cell.angle_beta   90.00
_cell.angle_gamma   90.00
#
_symmetry.space_group_name_H-M   'P 1'
#
loop_
_entity.id
_entity.type
_entity.pdbx_description
1 polymer ?
#
loop_
_entity_poly.entity_id
_entity_poly.type
_entity_poly.pdbx_seq_one_letter_code
_entity_poly.pdbx_strand_id
1 'polypeptide(L)'
;MYQVHGFDYYNTKTGAIESGGKDKIVMWMLDTDYDGRCLYPRQVFFPMAGEKEGWAKLARNLKAEIDKDLIKAYSGTVSLPFAPGEHKRIAVKIVDDRGIESLKVMELPI
;
A
#
# COMPACT_ATOMS: atom_id res chain seq x y z
N MET A 1 -5.21 -2.13 12.84
CA MET A 1 -5.33 -2.29 11.38
C MET A 1 -5.69 -0.94 10.77
N TYR A 2 -5.31 -0.70 9.52
CA TYR A 2 -5.66 0.50 8.75
C TYR A 2 -6.29 0.13 7.41
N GLN A 3 -7.14 1.01 6.88
CA GLN A 3 -7.75 0.83 5.57
C GLN A 3 -7.42 2.02 4.66
N VAL A 4 -7.05 1.72 3.41
CA VAL A 4 -6.92 2.71 2.34
C VAL A 4 -8.28 2.90 1.67
N HIS A 5 -8.76 4.14 1.64
CA HIS A 5 -10.05 4.48 1.04
C HIS A 5 -9.95 4.98 -0.41
N GLY A 6 -8.75 5.39 -0.83
CA GLY A 6 -8.49 6.05 -2.09
C GLY A 6 -7.27 6.95 -1.94
N PHE A 7 -7.14 7.91 -2.83
CA PHE A 7 -6.08 8.90 -2.83
C PHE A 7 -6.54 10.18 -3.50
N ASP A 8 -5.83 11.28 -3.21
CA ASP A 8 -6.00 12.55 -3.89
C ASP A 8 -4.67 12.90 -4.55
N TYR A 9 -4.72 13.47 -5.75
CA TYR A 9 -3.53 13.99 -6.42
C TYR A 9 -3.79 15.37 -6.99
N TYR A 10 -2.75 16.19 -7.03
CA TYR A 10 -2.82 17.54 -7.58
C TYR A 10 -2.51 17.51 -9.08
N ASN A 11 -3.49 17.91 -9.91
CA ASN A 11 -3.32 18.04 -11.34
C ASN A 11 -2.70 19.41 -11.67
N THR A 12 -1.41 19.42 -12.03
CA THR A 12 -0.67 20.66 -12.32
C THR A 12 -1.14 21.39 -13.58
N LYS A 13 -1.86 20.71 -14.49
CA LYS A 13 -2.40 21.34 -15.71
C LYS A 13 -3.66 22.15 -15.44
N THR A 14 -4.51 21.66 -14.53
CA THR A 14 -5.80 22.28 -14.21
C THR A 14 -5.76 23.08 -12.91
N GLY A 15 -4.77 22.83 -12.04
CA GLY A 15 -4.69 23.40 -10.70
C GLY A 15 -5.68 22.80 -9.70
N ALA A 16 -6.34 21.68 -10.05
CA ALA A 16 -7.36 21.05 -9.23
C ALA A 16 -6.81 19.82 -8.48
N ILE A 17 -7.46 19.50 -7.36
CA ILE A 17 -7.30 18.20 -6.70
C ILE A 17 -8.28 17.22 -7.34
N GLU A 18 -7.78 16.06 -7.73
CA GLU A 18 -8.56 14.96 -8.28
C GLU A 18 -8.42 13.73 -7.38
N SER A 19 -9.55 13.07 -7.11
CA SER A 19 -9.61 11.88 -6.24
C SER A 19 -9.67 10.59 -7.05
N GLY A 20 -8.91 9.59 -6.61
CA GLY A 20 -8.94 8.22 -7.12
C GLY A 20 -9.50 7.25 -6.09
N GLY A 21 -10.34 6.31 -6.55
CA GLY A 21 -10.92 5.26 -5.74
C GLY A 21 -9.97 4.08 -5.47
N LYS A 22 -10.42 3.15 -4.62
CA LYS A 22 -9.70 1.90 -4.30
C LYS A 22 -9.40 1.04 -5.53
N ASP A 23 -10.29 1.09 -6.52
CA ASP A 23 -10.22 0.39 -7.80
C ASP A 23 -9.11 0.90 -8.73
N LYS A 24 -8.44 1.99 -8.34
CA LYS A 24 -7.33 2.60 -9.07
C LYS A 24 -5.97 2.35 -8.41
N ILE A 25 -5.93 1.59 -7.32
CA ILE A 25 -4.70 1.32 -6.57
C ILE A 25 -4.09 0.00 -7.05
N VAL A 26 -3.01 0.09 -7.83
CA VAL A 26 -2.27 -1.11 -8.28
C VAL A 26 -1.40 -1.68 -7.16
N MET A 27 -0.86 -0.82 -6.30
CA MET A 27 -0.03 -1.22 -5.18
C MET A 27 -0.18 -0.24 -4.02
N TRP A 28 -0.13 -0.73 -2.80
CA TRP A 28 0.12 0.12 -1.64
C TRP A 28 1.01 -0.56 -0.61
N MET A 29 1.70 0.26 0.15
CA MET A 29 2.76 -0.12 1.07
C MET A 29 2.48 0.54 2.42
N LEU A 30 2.65 -0.24 3.48
CA LEU A 30 2.50 0.21 4.86
C LEU A 30 3.83 0.04 5.59
N ASP A 31 4.39 1.16 6.02
CA ASP A 31 5.38 1.23 7.08
C ASP A 31 4.64 1.42 8.41
N THR A 32 4.82 0.47 9.33
CA THR A 32 4.12 0.42 10.61
C THR A 32 4.82 1.21 11.72
N ASP A 33 6.03 1.74 11.46
CA ASP A 33 6.81 2.48 12.43
C ASP A 33 7.73 3.51 11.74
N TYR A 34 7.11 4.45 11.01
CA TYR A 34 7.83 5.35 10.13
C TYR A 34 8.70 6.36 10.90
N ASP A 35 10.00 6.38 10.60
CA ASP A 35 11.02 7.20 11.28
C ASP A 35 11.06 8.66 10.81
N GLY A 36 10.25 9.03 9.80
CA GLY A 36 10.25 10.37 9.22
C GLY A 36 11.29 10.60 8.11
N ARG A 37 12.03 9.57 7.69
CA ARG A 37 13.09 9.67 6.68
C ARG A 37 12.76 8.82 5.45
N CYS A 38 12.84 7.50 5.59
CA CYS A 38 12.73 6.56 4.48
C CYS A 38 11.58 5.61 4.73
N LEU A 39 10.77 5.36 3.70
CA LEU A 39 9.72 4.36 3.80
C LEU A 39 10.35 2.98 3.94
N TYR A 40 10.07 2.28 5.05
CA TYR A 40 10.46 0.90 5.26
C TYR A 40 9.22 0.01 5.31
N PRO A 41 8.68 -0.42 4.15
CA PRO A 41 7.40 -1.11 4.11
C PRO A 41 7.49 -2.48 4.78
N ARG A 42 6.61 -2.73 5.75
CA ARG A 42 6.44 -4.02 6.41
C ARG A 42 5.34 -4.86 5.78
N GLN A 43 4.40 -4.22 5.09
CA GLN A 43 3.33 -4.89 4.36
C GLN A 43 3.19 -4.24 2.98
N VAL A 44 3.02 -5.06 1.94
CA VAL A 44 2.88 -4.62 0.54
C VAL A 44 1.69 -5.34 -0.08
N PHE A 45 0.82 -4.59 -0.74
CA PHE A 45 -0.46 -5.07 -1.23
C PHE A 45 -0.61 -4.78 -2.72
N PHE A 46 -1.33 -5.65 -3.43
CA PHE A 46 -1.65 -5.49 -4.85
C PHE A 46 -3.15 -5.65 -5.11
N PRO A 47 -3.98 -4.61 -4.86
CA PRO A 47 -5.44 -4.72 -4.92
C PRO A 47 -6.01 -5.06 -6.29
N MET A 48 -5.36 -4.60 -7.35
CA MET A 48 -5.80 -4.82 -8.74
C MET A 48 -5.16 -6.06 -9.39
N ALA A 49 -4.23 -6.75 -8.71
CA ALA A 49 -3.56 -7.89 -9.31
C ALA A 49 -4.52 -9.08 -9.47
N GLY A 50 -4.60 -9.62 -10.69
CA GLY A 50 -5.25 -10.90 -10.93
C GLY A 50 -4.46 -12.09 -10.35
N GLU A 51 -5.04 -13.29 -10.42
CA GLU A 51 -4.44 -14.53 -9.87
C GLU A 51 -3.01 -14.84 -10.37
N LYS A 52 -2.65 -14.34 -11.55
CA LYS A 52 -1.35 -14.55 -12.20
C LYS A 52 -0.42 -13.33 -12.12
N GLU A 53 -0.84 -12.28 -11.41
CA GLU A 53 -0.12 -11.01 -11.29
C GLU A 53 0.32 -10.77 -9.84
N GLY A 54 0.84 -9.57 -9.54
CA GLY A 54 1.28 -9.18 -8.20
C GLY A 54 2.23 -10.20 -7.56
N TRP A 55 1.83 -10.75 -6.41
CA TRP A 55 2.60 -11.74 -5.66
C TRP A 55 2.87 -13.04 -6.44
N ALA A 56 1.95 -13.51 -7.30
CA ALA A 56 2.17 -14.73 -8.08
C ALA A 56 3.32 -14.56 -9.09
N LYS A 57 3.41 -13.38 -9.71
CA LYS A 57 4.52 -13.03 -10.61
C LYS A 57 5.84 -12.92 -9.84
N LEU A 58 5.81 -12.32 -8.65
CA LEU A 58 6.98 -12.19 -7.79
C LEU A 58 7.50 -13.56 -7.30
N ALA A 59 6.60 -14.45 -6.83
CA ALA A 59 6.93 -15.82 -6.43
C ALA A 59 7.71 -16.56 -7.51
N ARG A 60 7.14 -16.55 -8.73
CA ARG A 60 7.72 -17.21 -9.90
C ARG A 60 9.11 -16.68 -10.21
N ASN A 61 9.29 -15.36 -10.16
CA ASN A 61 10.57 -14.72 -10.45
C ASN A 61 11.63 -15.05 -9.38
N LEU A 62 11.22 -15.11 -8.11
CA LEU A 62 12.11 -15.44 -6.99
C LEU A 62 12.33 -16.95 -6.79
N LYS A 63 11.65 -17.80 -7.57
CA LYS A 63 11.58 -19.26 -7.36
C LYS A 63 11.19 -19.62 -5.92
N ALA A 64 10.33 -18.81 -5.31
CA ALA A 64 9.87 -18.98 -3.95
C ALA A 64 8.52 -19.69 -3.93
N GLU A 65 8.28 -20.48 -2.87
CA GLU A 65 6.95 -20.98 -2.56
C GLU A 65 6.16 -19.90 -1.82
N ILE A 66 4.94 -19.62 -2.29
CA ILE A 66 3.99 -18.74 -1.61
C ILE A 66 2.80 -19.57 -1.17
N ASP A 67 2.46 -19.44 0.11
CA ASP A 67 1.18 -19.91 0.64
C ASP A 67 0.05 -19.09 0.03
N LYS A 68 -0.78 -19.77 -0.78
CA LYS A 68 -1.85 -19.14 -1.56
C LYS A 68 -2.99 -18.62 -0.68
N ASP A 69 -3.21 -19.21 0.49
CA ASP A 69 -4.28 -18.79 1.38
C ASP A 69 -3.85 -17.55 2.16
N LEU A 70 -2.58 -17.51 2.61
CA LEU A 70 -2.03 -16.34 3.30
C LEU A 70 -1.85 -15.13 2.37
N ILE A 71 -1.44 -15.34 1.11
CA ILE A 71 -1.19 -14.24 0.18
C ILE A 71 -2.45 -13.47 -0.21
N LYS A 72 -3.63 -14.11 -0.11
CA LYS A 72 -4.93 -13.48 -0.36
C LYS A 72 -5.17 -12.29 0.59
N ALA A 73 -4.60 -12.31 1.80
CA ALA A 73 -4.71 -11.18 2.71
C ALA A 73 -4.00 -9.91 2.19
N TYR A 74 -3.06 -10.05 1.25
CA TYR A 74 -2.32 -8.95 0.63
C TYR A 74 -2.93 -8.45 -0.70
N SER A 75 -4.12 -8.92 -1.08
CA SER A 75 -4.85 -8.42 -2.27
C SER A 75 -5.92 -7.38 -1.91
N GLY A 76 -6.01 -6.96 -0.65
CA GLY A 76 -7.02 -6.03 -0.16
C GLY A 76 -6.55 -4.59 0.01
N THR A 77 -7.45 -3.75 0.52
CA THR A 77 -7.16 -2.37 0.95
C THR A 77 -7.10 -2.23 2.48
N VAL A 78 -7.13 -3.34 3.20
CA VAL A 78 -7.07 -3.39 4.66
C VAL A 78 -5.74 -4.04 5.05
N SER A 79 -5.04 -3.43 5.99
CA SER A 79 -3.78 -3.96 6.50
C SER A 79 -4.01 -5.23 7.32
N LEU A 80 -2.98 -6.06 7.44
CA LEU A 80 -2.94 -7.03 8.52
C LEU A 80 -2.82 -6.30 9.87
N PRO A 81 -3.23 -6.94 10.99
CA PRO A 81 -2.93 -6.43 12.33
C PRO A 81 -1.43 -6.18 12.53
N PHE A 82 -1.10 -5.13 13.28
CA PHE A 82 0.26 -4.80 13.67
C PHE A 82 0.23 -4.07 15.02
N ALA A 83 1.30 -4.18 15.78
CA ALA A 83 1.53 -3.37 16.97
C ALA A 83 2.20 -2.05 16.58
N PRO A 84 1.84 -0.92 17.21
CA PRO A 84 2.62 0.33 17.08
C PRO A 84 4.09 0.07 17.42
N GLY A 85 5.00 0.59 16.60
CA GLY A 85 6.43 0.58 16.92
C GLY A 85 6.86 1.75 17.80
N GLU A 86 8.16 2.02 17.84
CA GLU A 86 8.77 3.03 18.72
C GLU A 86 8.33 4.45 18.38
N HIS A 87 8.26 4.77 17.09
CA HIS A 87 7.88 6.09 16.58
C HIS A 87 6.38 6.34 16.64
N LYS A 88 5.56 5.30 16.86
CA LYS A 88 4.08 5.37 16.93
C LYS A 88 3.47 6.12 15.75
N ARG A 89 4.06 5.94 14.58
CA ARG A 89 3.70 6.62 13.34
C ARG A 89 3.69 5.61 12.22
N ILE A 90 2.78 5.79 11.27
CA ILE A 90 2.76 4.99 10.05
C ILE A 90 2.90 5.87 8.83
N ALA A 91 3.43 5.26 7.76
CA ALA A 91 3.42 5.84 6.43
C ALA A 91 2.77 4.86 5.46
N VAL A 92 1.81 5.38 4.70
CA VAL A 92 1.09 4.67 3.65
C VAL A 92 1.52 5.28 2.32
N LYS A 93 2.17 4.49 1.48
CA LYS A 93 2.51 4.88 0.11
C LYS A 93 1.65 4.09 -0.86
N ILE A 94 0.98 4.78 -1.77
CA ILE A 94 0.14 4.18 -2.80
C ILE A 94 0.75 4.46 -4.18
N VAL A 95 0.49 3.56 -5.12
CA VAL A 95 0.78 3.73 -6.54
C VAL A 95 -0.50 3.44 -7.31
N ASP A 96 -0.89 4.34 -8.20
CA ASP A 96 -2.11 4.19 -9.00
C ASP A 96 -1.86 3.48 -10.36
N ASP A 97 -2.93 3.23 -11.12
CA ASP A 97 -2.89 2.60 -12.44
C ASP A 97 -2.17 3.41 -13.53
N ARG A 98 -1.79 4.66 -13.23
CA ARG A 98 -0.95 5.53 -14.07
C ARG A 98 0.51 5.53 -13.62
N GLY A 99 0.82 4.88 -12.49
CA GLY A 99 2.14 4.87 -11.88
C GLY A 99 2.44 6.10 -11.03
N ILE A 100 1.44 6.93 -10.72
CA ILE A 100 1.62 8.11 -9.85
C ILE A 100 1.64 7.64 -8.40
N GLU A 101 2.61 8.16 -7.65
CA GLU A 101 2.79 7.83 -6.24
C GLU A 101 2.16 8.90 -5.33
N SER A 102 1.59 8.46 -4.21
CA SER A 102 1.15 9.36 -3.13
C SER A 102 1.54 8.80 -1.77
N LEU A 103 1.92 9.67 -0.84
CA LEU A 103 2.35 9.31 0.50
C LEU A 103 1.47 10.01 1.53
N LYS A 104 0.98 9.25 2.50
CA LYS A 104 0.28 9.77 3.67
C LYS A 104 0.95 9.26 4.94
N VAL A 105 1.36 10.20 5.78
CA VAL A 105 1.89 9.92 7.11
C VAL A 105 0.80 10.18 8.14
N MET A 106 0.69 9.30 9.14
CA MET A 106 -0.32 9.39 10.21
C MET A 106 0.28 8.97 11.55
N GLU A 107 -0.04 9.70 12.61
CA GLU A 107 0.27 9.31 13.98
C GLU A 107 -0.71 8.24 14.46
N LEU A 108 -0.22 7.29 15.26
CA LEU A 108 -1.04 6.29 15.92
C LEU A 108 -1.57 6.84 17.25
N PRO A 109 -2.80 6.52 17.66
CA PRO A 109 -3.31 6.89 18.97
C PRO A 109 -2.45 6.27 20.09
N ILE A 110 -2.35 7.01 21.19
CA ILE A 110 -1.62 6.61 22.42
C ILE A 110 -2.34 5.47 23.12
#